data_AF-A0A3M6EL74-F1
#
_entry.id   AF-A0A3M6EL74-F1
#
_cell.length_a   1.000
_cell.length_b   1.000
_cell.length_c   1.000
_cell.angle_alpha   90.00
_cell.angle_beta   90.00
_cell.angle_gamma   90.00
#
_symmetry.space_group_name_H-M   'P 1'
#
loop_
_entity.id
_entity.type
_entity.pdbx_description
1 polymer ?
#
loop_
_entity_poly.entity_id
_entity_poly.type
_entity_poly.pdbx_seq_one_letter_code
_entity_poly.pdbx_strand_id
1 'polypeptide(L)'
;MVKLFFLLVWFAICAEQDARHKQISNWLTLGAATLAAVYLSCTGTTWLGAAPSEAALALALALGLTLPGYALGKLGAGDVKLMAALALASDSVYLLCTFMGAGVAMLIGVLFLKSGRAHRNQRVARRDFPGTPDTPDKYPFSPFLLAGLLITVCVVH
;
A
#
# COMPACT_ATOMS: atom_id res chain seq x y z
N MET A 1 -4.66 -13.92 15.55
CA MET A 1 -4.50 -14.68 14.28
C MET A 1 -5.69 -14.55 13.32
N VAL A 2 -6.91 -15.00 13.62
CA VAL A 2 -8.02 -15.04 12.63
C VAL A 2 -8.37 -13.65 12.04
N LYS A 3 -8.45 -12.61 12.88
CA LYS A 3 -8.75 -11.23 12.45
C LYS A 3 -7.71 -10.66 11.47
N LEU A 4 -6.44 -11.00 11.69
CA LEU A 4 -5.31 -10.57 10.87
C LEU A 4 -5.33 -11.26 9.51
N PHE A 5 -5.72 -12.53 9.46
CA PHE A 5 -5.85 -13.27 8.21
C PHE A 5 -6.88 -12.63 7.27
N PHE A 6 -8.07 -12.25 7.78
CA PHE A 6 -9.06 -11.54 6.98
C PHE A 6 -8.54 -10.21 6.44
N LEU A 7 -7.79 -9.47 7.26
CA LEU A 7 -7.18 -8.21 6.86
C LEU A 7 -6.13 -8.40 5.76
N LEU A 8 -5.28 -9.43 5.87
CA LEU A 8 -4.29 -9.80 4.85
C LEU A 8 -4.96 -10.22 3.53
N VAL A 9 -6.00 -11.06 3.60
CA VAL A 9 -6.74 -11.50 2.40
C VAL A 9 -7.40 -10.30 1.71
N TRP A 10 -8.05 -9.42 2.48
CA TRP A 10 -8.64 -8.19 1.93
C TRP A 10 -7.57 -7.29 1.29
N PHE A 11 -6.42 -7.11 1.95
CA PHE A 11 -5.31 -6.32 1.42
C PHE A 11 -4.72 -6.94 0.15
N ALA A 12 -4.64 -8.28 0.08
CA ALA A 12 -4.21 -9.03 -1.09
C ALA A 12 -5.13 -8.85 -2.29
N ILE A 13 -6.44 -8.91 -2.06
CA ILE A 13 -7.43 -8.65 -3.11
C ILE A 13 -7.30 -7.21 -3.61
N CYS A 14 -7.16 -6.23 -2.71
CA CYS A 14 -6.93 -4.83 -3.10
C CYS A 14 -5.65 -4.63 -3.92
N ALA A 15 -4.54 -5.25 -3.49
CA ALA A 15 -3.26 -5.13 -4.18
C ALA A 15 -3.25 -5.84 -5.54
N GLU A 16 -3.90 -6.99 -5.66
CA GLU A 16 -4.07 -7.67 -6.94
C GLU A 16 -4.95 -6.85 -7.89
N GLN A 17 -6.05 -6.26 -7.40
CA GLN A 17 -6.90 -5.38 -8.21
C GLN A 17 -6.15 -4.15 -8.71
N ASP A 18 -5.36 -3.50 -7.85
CA ASP A 18 -4.52 -2.36 -8.24
C ASP A 18 -3.47 -2.78 -9.30
N ALA A 19 -2.84 -3.94 -9.13
CA ALA A 19 -1.86 -4.46 -10.07
C ALA A 19 -2.47 -4.85 -11.44
N ARG A 20 -3.69 -5.41 -11.44
CA ARG A 20 -4.38 -5.90 -12.65
C ARG A 20 -5.07 -4.79 -13.43
N HIS A 21 -5.75 -3.88 -12.74
CA HIS A 21 -6.65 -2.91 -13.36
C HIS A 21 -6.17 -1.46 -13.23
N LYS A 22 -5.07 -1.19 -12.51
CA LYS A 22 -4.58 0.17 -12.17
C LYS A 22 -5.68 1.06 -11.54
N GLN A 23 -6.74 0.43 -11.02
CA GLN A 23 -7.92 1.05 -10.47
C GLN A 23 -8.38 0.21 -9.28
N ILE A 24 -8.16 0.73 -8.08
CA ILE A 24 -8.77 0.20 -6.87
C ILE A 24 -10.25 0.58 -6.89
N SER A 25 -11.12 -0.42 -6.77
CA SER A 25 -12.56 -0.18 -6.62
C SER A 25 -12.80 0.64 -5.36
N ASN A 26 -13.32 1.87 -5.53
CA ASN A 26 -13.69 2.74 -4.41
C ASN A 26 -14.64 2.02 -3.44
N TRP A 27 -15.50 1.13 -3.93
CA TRP A 27 -16.43 0.39 -3.08
C TRP A 27 -15.72 -0.54 -2.09
N LEU A 28 -14.60 -1.15 -2.48
CA LEU A 28 -13.87 -2.09 -1.62
C LEU A 28 -13.08 -1.36 -0.53
N THR A 29 -12.46 -0.24 -0.89
CA THR A 29 -11.68 0.59 0.04
C THR A 29 -12.59 1.40 0.96
N LEU A 30 -13.64 2.00 0.41
CA LEU A 30 -14.59 2.81 1.18
C LEU A 30 -15.48 1.93 2.04
N GLY A 31 -15.88 0.75 1.54
CA GLY A 31 -16.59 -0.26 2.33
C GLY A 31 -15.77 -0.77 3.51
N ALA A 32 -14.47 -1.06 3.31
CA ALA A 32 -13.61 -1.47 4.44
C ALA A 32 -13.38 -0.33 5.43
N ALA A 33 -13.17 0.90 4.96
CA ALA A 33 -13.01 2.07 5.82
C ALA A 33 -14.28 2.36 6.63
N THR A 34 -15.46 2.32 6.01
CA THR A 34 -16.74 2.52 6.71
C THR A 34 -17.02 1.39 7.68
N LEU A 35 -16.74 0.14 7.32
CA LEU A 35 -16.95 -1.01 8.21
C LEU A 35 -16.00 -0.99 9.40
N ALA A 36 -14.74 -0.58 9.21
CA ALA A 36 -13.79 -0.34 10.29
C ALA A 36 -14.22 0.84 11.20
N ALA A 37 -14.71 1.93 10.61
CA ALA A 37 -15.22 3.07 11.36
C ALA A 37 -16.48 2.72 12.18
N VAL A 38 -17.45 2.01 11.58
CA VAL A 38 -18.65 1.53 12.27
C VAL A 38 -18.28 0.56 13.38
N TYR A 39 -17.35 -0.37 13.13
CA TYR A 39 -16.85 -1.28 14.15
C TYR A 39 -16.19 -0.52 15.31
N LEU A 40 -15.37 0.48 15.02
CA LEU A 40 -14.77 1.33 16.05
C LEU A 40 -15.83 2.09 16.87
N SER A 41 -16.86 2.63 16.20
CA SER A 41 -17.96 3.33 16.86
C SER A 41 -18.85 2.42 17.72
N CYS A 42 -19.06 1.17 17.31
CA CYS A 42 -19.87 0.20 18.05
C CYS A 42 -19.10 -0.48 19.19
N THR A 43 -17.81 -0.80 18.98
CA THR A 43 -17.02 -1.64 19.89
C THR A 43 -16.08 -0.82 20.78
N GLY A 44 -15.85 0.45 20.45
CA GLY A 44 -14.89 1.32 21.15
C GLY A 44 -13.43 0.90 20.99
N THR A 45 -13.13 -0.07 20.12
CA THR A 45 -11.79 -0.62 19.87
C THR A 45 -11.61 -0.90 18.37
N THR A 46 -10.39 -0.84 17.86
CA THR A 46 -10.12 -1.18 16.45
C THR A 46 -10.28 -2.67 16.21
N TRP A 47 -10.28 -3.09 14.95
CA TRP A 47 -10.41 -4.52 14.60
C TRP A 47 -9.27 -5.37 15.21
N LEU A 48 -8.07 -4.79 15.33
CA LEU A 48 -6.93 -5.39 16.04
C LEU A 48 -6.93 -5.17 17.57
N GLY A 49 -7.88 -4.40 18.11
CA GLY A 49 -8.05 -4.19 19.54
C GLY A 49 -7.32 -2.95 20.11
N ALA A 50 -6.90 -2.02 19.25
CA ALA A 50 -6.27 -0.77 19.68
C ALA A 50 -7.30 0.24 20.19
N ALA A 51 -6.82 1.23 20.95
CA ALA A 51 -7.65 2.32 21.45
C ALA A 51 -8.14 3.23 20.31
N PRO A 52 -9.31 3.88 20.43
CA PRO A 52 -9.84 4.77 19.39
C PRO A 52 -8.95 6.01 19.18
N SER A 53 -8.23 6.45 20.21
CA SER A 53 -7.22 7.50 20.10
C SER A 53 -6.03 7.10 19.22
N GLU A 54 -5.58 5.85 19.34
CA GLU A 54 -4.54 5.29 18.48
C GLU A 54 -5.02 5.13 17.05
N ALA A 55 -6.27 4.67 16.85
CA ALA A 55 -6.88 4.58 15.52
C ALA A 55 -6.94 5.95 14.81
N ALA A 56 -7.34 6.99 15.55
CA ALA A 56 -7.40 8.35 15.05
C ALA A 56 -6.00 8.90 14.71
N LEU A 57 -5.01 8.62 15.57
CA LEU A 57 -3.61 8.99 15.34
C LEU A 57 -3.04 8.24 14.13
N ALA A 58 -3.30 6.94 14.00
CA ALA A 58 -2.92 6.14 12.85
C ALA A 58 -3.54 6.70 11.57
N LEU A 59 -4.82 7.10 11.58
CA LEU A 59 -5.48 7.69 10.42
C LEU A 59 -4.88 9.05 10.05
N ALA A 60 -4.57 9.90 11.04
CA ALA A 60 -3.89 11.16 10.81
C ALA A 60 -2.48 10.96 10.22
N LEU A 61 -1.73 9.97 10.73
CA LEU A 61 -0.43 9.58 10.17
C LEU A 61 -0.57 9.03 8.75
N ALA A 62 -1.57 8.18 8.49
CA ALA A 62 -1.86 7.62 7.18
C ALA A 62 -2.02 8.75 6.16
N LEU A 63 -2.90 9.70 6.46
CA LEU A 63 -3.17 10.85 5.61
C LEU A 63 -1.93 11.74 5.50
N GLY A 64 -1.27 12.07 6.61
CA GLY A 64 -0.08 12.92 6.64
C GLY A 64 1.10 12.36 5.83
N LEU A 65 1.29 11.04 5.78
CA LEU A 65 2.31 10.40 4.96
C LEU A 65 1.90 10.25 3.49
N THR A 66 0.62 9.92 3.25
CA THR A 66 0.15 9.57 1.91
C THR A 66 -0.28 10.78 1.08
N LEU A 67 -0.76 11.87 1.68
CA LEU A 67 -1.08 13.13 1.00
C LEU A 67 0.12 13.75 0.29
N PRO A 68 1.29 13.94 0.93
CA PRO A 68 2.47 14.44 0.22
C PRO A 68 2.89 13.46 -0.88
N GLY A 69 2.89 12.15 -0.61
CA GLY A 69 3.19 11.14 -1.64
C GLY A 69 2.22 11.17 -2.84
N TYR A 70 0.94 11.49 -2.60
CA TYR A 70 -0.08 11.69 -3.63
C TYR A 70 0.16 12.98 -4.42
N ALA A 71 0.48 14.09 -3.73
CA ALA A 71 0.79 15.38 -4.36
C ALA A 71 2.07 15.30 -5.23
N LEU A 72 3.06 14.52 -4.80
CA LEU A 72 4.27 14.18 -5.56
C LEU A 72 4.00 13.23 -6.76
N GLY A 73 2.75 12.77 -6.95
CA GLY A 73 2.36 11.85 -8.02
C GLY A 73 2.88 10.43 -7.85
N LYS A 74 3.50 10.12 -6.71
CA LYS A 74 4.10 8.81 -6.39
C LYS A 74 3.05 7.80 -5.90
N LEU A 75 1.99 8.28 -5.25
CA LEU A 75 0.90 7.47 -4.73
C LEU A 75 -0.39 7.70 -5.52
N GLY A 76 -1.18 6.64 -5.73
CA GLY A 76 -2.53 6.71 -6.26
C GLY A 76 -3.54 7.10 -5.19
N ALA A 77 -4.68 7.67 -5.60
CA ALA A 77 -5.80 7.94 -4.69
C ALA A 77 -6.33 6.64 -4.03
N GLY A 78 -6.13 5.48 -4.67
CA GLY A 78 -6.44 4.18 -4.10
C GLY A 78 -5.50 3.79 -2.95
N ASP A 79 -4.19 4.03 -3.07
CA ASP A 79 -3.20 3.72 -2.03
C ASP A 79 -3.48 4.52 -0.73
N VAL A 80 -3.87 5.79 -0.87
CA VAL A 80 -4.28 6.66 0.26
C VAL A 80 -5.48 6.05 1.00
N LYS A 81 -6.50 5.61 0.27
CA LYS A 81 -7.71 5.01 0.86
C LYS A 81 -7.43 3.65 1.50
N LEU A 82 -6.56 2.87 0.87
CA LEU A 82 -6.13 1.57 1.39
C LEU A 82 -5.39 1.75 2.73
N MET A 83 -4.47 2.71 2.80
CA MET A 83 -3.77 3.05 4.05
C MET A 83 -4.69 3.62 5.11
N ALA A 84 -5.68 4.45 4.74
CA ALA A 84 -6.67 4.97 5.68
C ALA A 84 -7.55 3.84 6.26
N ALA A 85 -7.98 2.89 5.43
CA ALA A 85 -8.72 1.72 5.88
C ALA A 85 -7.87 0.80 6.78
N LEU A 86 -6.59 0.59 6.44
CA LEU A 86 -5.64 -0.14 7.29
C LEU A 86 -5.47 0.55 8.65
N ALA A 87 -5.37 1.89 8.67
CA ALA A 87 -5.24 2.68 9.89
C ALA A 87 -6.42 2.49 10.85
N LEU A 88 -7.64 2.50 10.33
CA LEU A 88 -8.86 2.28 11.12
C LEU A 88 -9.00 0.84 11.61
N ALA A 89 -8.50 -0.13 10.85
CA ALA A 89 -8.56 -1.52 11.21
C ALA A 89 -7.45 -1.93 12.21
N SER A 90 -6.29 -1.27 12.17
CA SER A 90 -5.09 -1.64 12.93
C SER A 90 -4.68 -0.64 14.01
N ASP A 91 -3.37 -0.50 14.21
CA ASP A 91 -2.71 0.48 15.06
C ASP A 91 -1.69 1.30 14.24
N SER A 92 -1.28 2.45 14.79
CA SER A 92 -0.16 3.28 14.33
C SER A 92 1.13 2.49 14.05
N VAL A 93 1.48 1.51 14.89
CA VAL A 93 2.71 0.71 14.71
C VAL A 93 2.65 -0.15 13.45
N TYR A 94 1.54 -0.87 13.26
CA TYR A 94 1.32 -1.70 12.07
C TYR A 94 1.33 -0.86 10.80
N LEU A 95 0.76 0.35 10.86
CA LEU A 95 0.74 1.28 9.74
C LEU A 95 2.14 1.75 9.37
N LEU A 96 2.92 2.23 10.34
CA LEU A 96 4.26 2.76 10.12
C LEU A 96 5.21 1.67 9.62
N CYS A 97 5.16 0.48 10.20
CA CYS A 97 5.94 -0.66 9.75
C CYS A 97 5.55 -1.08 8.33
N THR A 98 4.25 -1.09 8.00
CA THR A 98 3.78 -1.42 6.64
C THR A 98 4.29 -0.40 5.63
N PHE A 99 4.21 0.89 5.96
CA PHE A 99 4.69 1.96 5.10
C PHE A 99 6.22 1.91 4.90
N MET A 100 6.98 1.71 5.98
CA MET A 100 8.43 1.54 5.91
C MET A 100 8.80 0.31 5.09
N GLY A 101 8.16 -0.82 5.34
CA GLY A 101 8.37 -2.07 4.61
C GLY A 101 8.05 -1.91 3.11
N ALA A 102 7.01 -1.16 2.77
CA ALA A 102 6.66 -0.84 1.40
C ALA A 102 7.71 0.03 0.72
N GLY A 103 8.21 1.05 1.41
CA GLY A 103 9.29 1.91 0.92
C GLY A 103 10.58 1.13 0.65
N VAL A 104 10.94 0.21 1.57
CA VAL A 104 12.10 -0.68 1.40
C VAL A 104 11.88 -1.65 0.24
N ALA A 105 10.73 -2.30 0.16
CA ALA A 105 10.39 -3.21 -0.93
C ALA A 105 10.40 -2.52 -2.30
N MET A 106 9.91 -1.28 -2.36
CA MET A 106 9.96 -0.45 -3.57
C MET A 106 11.41 -0.11 -3.94
N LEU A 107 12.25 0.27 -2.98
CA LEU A 107 13.67 0.57 -3.23
C LEU A 107 14.40 -0.66 -3.77
N ILE A 108 14.19 -1.82 -3.15
CA ILE A 108 14.74 -3.11 -3.60
C ILE A 108 14.23 -3.42 -5.01
N GLY A 109 12.93 -3.31 -5.25
CA GLY A 109 12.33 -3.55 -6.56
C GLY A 109 12.93 -2.64 -7.65
N VAL A 110 13.08 -1.34 -7.37
CA VAL A 110 13.72 -0.39 -8.29
C VAL A 110 15.18 -0.74 -8.53
N LEU A 111 15.94 -1.13 -7.50
CA LEU A 111 17.33 -1.56 -7.64
C LEU A 111 17.44 -2.84 -8.49
N PHE A 112 16.55 -3.81 -8.29
CA PHE A 112 16.48 -5.03 -9.10
C PHE A 112 16.09 -4.75 -10.55
N LEU A 113 15.05 -3.93 -10.80
CA LEU A 113 14.67 -3.53 -12.16
C LEU A 113 15.77 -2.71 -12.83
N LYS A 114 16.47 -1.83 -12.10
CA LYS A 114 17.58 -1.02 -12.61
C LYS A 114 18.80 -1.88 -12.90
N SER A 115 19.09 -2.88 -12.07
CA SER A 115 20.18 -3.85 -12.29
C SER A 115 19.89 -4.77 -13.48
N GLY A 116 18.66 -5.29 -13.58
CA GLY A 116 18.21 -6.09 -14.71
C GLY A 116 18.15 -5.29 -16.03
N ARG A 117 17.70 -4.02 -15.97
CA ARG A 117 17.79 -3.09 -17.10
C ARG A 117 19.22 -2.71 -17.42
N ALA A 118 20.12 -2.51 -16.46
CA ALA A 118 21.53 -2.22 -16.74
C ALA A 118 22.18 -3.36 -17.52
N HIS A 119 21.92 -4.62 -17.13
CA HIS A 119 22.38 -5.79 -17.88
C HIS A 119 21.71 -5.94 -19.25
N ARG A 120 20.41 -5.64 -19.38
CA ARG A 120 19.67 -5.77 -20.65
C ARG A 120 19.96 -4.61 -21.62
N ASN A 121 20.15 -3.40 -21.10
CA ASN A 121 20.46 -2.18 -21.86
C ASN A 121 21.87 -2.23 -22.45
N GLN A 122 22.82 -2.93 -21.80
CA GLN A 122 24.12 -3.23 -22.41
C GLN A 122 24.01 -4.12 -23.66
N ARG A 123 23.04 -5.05 -23.71
CA ARG A 123 22.81 -5.93 -24.87
C ARG A 123 21.95 -5.29 -25.96
N VAL A 124 21.06 -4.38 -25.59
CA VAL A 124 20.05 -3.78 -26.51
C VAL A 124 20.45 -2.40 -27.04
N ALA A 125 21.35 -1.66 -26.38
CA ALA A 125 21.89 -0.38 -26.90
C ALA A 125 22.72 -0.50 -28.21
N ARG A 126 22.82 -1.69 -28.81
CA ARG A 126 23.38 -1.93 -30.15
C ARG A 126 22.33 -2.10 -31.25
N ARG A 127 21.02 -2.05 -30.95
CA ARG A 127 19.96 -2.13 -31.97
C ARG A 127 18.89 -1.08 -31.71
N ASP A 128 18.73 -0.23 -32.71
CA ASP A 128 17.90 0.97 -32.85
C ASP A 128 16.45 0.87 -32.34
N PHE A 129 15.83 2.02 -32.00
CA PHE A 129 14.81 2.71 -32.81
C PHE A 129 14.14 3.85 -31.99
N PRO A 130 14.10 5.10 -32.50
CA PRO A 130 13.40 6.22 -31.86
C PRO A 130 11.93 6.23 -32.28
N GLY A 131 11.01 5.91 -31.37
CA GLY A 131 9.59 6.06 -31.67
C GLY A 131 8.65 5.23 -30.81
N THR A 132 8.52 5.55 -29.53
CA THR A 132 7.27 5.29 -28.79
C THR A 132 7.06 6.44 -27.81
N PRO A 133 5.89 7.08 -27.77
CA PRO A 133 5.59 8.03 -26.72
C PRO A 133 5.45 7.23 -25.42
N ASP A 134 6.45 7.36 -24.56
CA ASP A 134 6.42 6.87 -23.19
C ASP A 134 5.28 7.59 -22.46
N THR A 135 4.07 7.01 -22.45
CA THR A 135 3.13 7.32 -21.38
C THR A 135 3.80 6.86 -20.09
N PRO A 136 4.09 7.75 -19.13
CA PRO A 136 4.81 7.39 -17.92
C PRO A 136 3.96 6.37 -17.16
N ASP A 137 4.36 5.11 -17.28
CA ASP A 137 3.65 3.99 -16.67
C ASP A 137 3.70 4.20 -15.14
N LYS A 138 2.57 4.62 -14.58
CA LYS A 138 2.41 4.83 -13.15
C LYS A 138 2.57 3.47 -12.49
N TYR A 139 3.71 3.26 -11.82
CA TYR A 139 4.01 1.99 -11.15
C TYR A 139 2.95 1.75 -10.07
N PRO A 140 2.27 0.58 -10.07
CA PRO A 140 1.33 0.25 -9.02
C PRO A 140 2.10 0.10 -7.71
N PHE A 141 1.80 0.95 -6.73
CA PHE A 141 2.48 1.00 -5.44
C PHE A 141 1.88 -0.02 -4.45
N SER A 142 0.62 -0.41 -4.64
CA SER A 142 -0.11 -1.38 -3.80
C SER A 142 0.55 -2.76 -3.62
N PRO A 143 1.21 -3.38 -4.62
CA PRO A 143 1.94 -4.64 -4.43
C PRO A 143 3.11 -4.51 -3.45
N PHE A 144 3.78 -3.35 -3.44
CA PHE A 144 4.86 -3.08 -2.49
C PHE A 144 4.31 -2.83 -1.08
N LEU A 145 3.16 -2.16 -0.98
CA LEU A 145 2.43 -2.05 0.28
C LEU A 145 2.09 -3.43 0.87
N LEU A 146 1.70 -4.38 0.03
CA LEU A 146 1.39 -5.74 0.48
C LEU A 146 2.62 -6.46 1.01
N ALA A 147 3.75 -6.35 0.31
CA ALA A 147 5.01 -6.90 0.77
C ALA A 147 5.42 -6.28 2.12
N GLY A 148 5.26 -4.96 2.28
CA GLY A 148 5.50 -4.26 3.54
C GLY A 148 4.61 -4.75 4.69
N LEU A 149 3.33 -5.01 4.40
CA LEU A 149 2.38 -5.54 5.38
C LEU A 149 2.75 -6.97 5.80
N LEU A 150 3.12 -7.84 4.86
CA LEU A 150 3.57 -9.20 5.15
C LEU A 150 4.82 -9.22 6.04
N ILE A 151 5.81 -8.38 5.72
CA ILE A 151 7.03 -8.24 6.53
C ILE A 151 6.66 -7.75 7.94
N THR A 152 5.78 -6.75 8.04
CA THR A 152 5.34 -6.22 9.34
C THR A 152 4.68 -7.29 10.19
N VAL A 153 3.79 -8.08 9.60
CA VAL A 153 3.16 -9.20 10.30
C VAL A 153 4.20 -10.20 10.80
N CYS A 154 5.20 -10.56 9.99
CA CYS A 154 6.27 -11.46 10.41
C CYS A 154 7.20 -10.88 11.48
N VAL A 155 7.27 -9.56 11.65
CA VAL A 155 8.14 -8.90 12.64
C VAL A 155 7.40 -8.66 13.97
N VAL A 156 6.09 -8.40 13.92
CA VAL A 156 5.28 -8.04 15.10
C VAL A 156 4.60 -9.27 15.74
N HIS A 157 4.50 -10.40 15.04
CA HIS A 157 3.96 -11.67 15.53
C HIS A 157 4.99 -12.79 15.50
#